data_AF-A0AAC8TJ68-F1
#
_entry.id   AF-A0AAC8TJ68-F1
#
_cell.length_a   1.000
_cell.length_b   1.000
_cell.length_c   1.000
_cell.angle_alpha   90.00
_cell.angle_beta   90.00
_cell.angle_gamma   90.00
#
_symmetry.space_group_name_H-M   'P 1'
#
loop_
_entity.id
_entity.type
_entity.pdbx_description
1 polymer ?
#
loop_
_entity_poly.entity_id
_entity_poly.type
_entity_poly.pdbx_seq_one_letter_code
_entity_poly.pdbx_strand_id
1 'polypeptide(L)'
;MRKTLLLIAFGATGCIYPHTQFTDTDLERQAPFGVINIDFTHRYIIDPRTESCFLRTSIGEGGAMVAVPCAKLKKNVPEAAAFITWEPSDAAAQ
;
A
#
# COMPACT_ATOMS: atom_id res chain seq x y z
N MET A 1 49.01 -9.90 42.07
CA MET A 1 47.79 -9.08 41.86
C MET A 1 47.80 -8.60 40.42
N ARG A 2 47.10 -9.31 39.53
CA ARG A 2 47.29 -9.22 38.08
C ARG A 2 46.05 -8.57 37.46
N LYS A 3 46.24 -7.30 37.06
CA LYS A 3 45.54 -6.54 36.02
C LYS A 3 44.09 -6.94 35.70
N THR A 4 43.17 -6.16 36.26
CA THR A 4 41.79 -6.01 35.80
C THR A 4 41.79 -5.49 34.36
N LEU A 5 41.49 -6.36 33.40
CA LEU A 5 41.20 -5.99 32.03
C LEU A 5 40.15 -6.96 31.50
N LEU A 6 38.93 -6.47 31.34
CA LEU A 6 38.07 -6.63 30.17
C LEU A 6 36.70 -6.01 30.50
N LEU A 7 36.65 -4.68 30.48
CA LEU A 7 35.45 -3.95 30.13
C LEU A 7 35.31 -3.99 28.60
N ILE A 8 34.07 -3.97 28.12
CA ILE A 8 33.61 -4.07 26.71
C ILE A 8 33.14 -5.49 26.32
N ALA A 9 31.99 -5.87 26.86
CA ALA A 9 31.11 -6.91 26.28
C ALA A 9 29.66 -6.41 26.15
N PHE A 10 29.46 -5.09 26.05
CA PHE A 10 28.16 -4.46 25.80
C PHE A 10 28.29 -3.57 24.56
N GLY A 11 28.20 -4.15 23.37
CA GLY A 11 28.29 -3.35 22.14
C GLY A 11 28.10 -4.09 20.83
N ALA A 12 27.60 -5.33 20.82
CA ALA A 12 27.54 -6.13 19.59
C ALA A 12 26.33 -7.07 19.46
N THR A 13 25.23 -6.85 20.18
CA THR A 13 23.93 -7.34 19.71
C THR A 13 23.38 -6.26 18.79
N GLY A 14 23.86 -6.29 17.55
CA GLY A 14 23.48 -5.34 16.52
C GLY A 14 21.97 -5.21 16.38
N CYS A 15 21.53 -4.00 16.08
CA CYS A 15 20.23 -3.74 15.48
C CYS A 15 20.24 -4.33 14.06
N ILE A 16 20.13 -5.66 13.90
CA ILE A 16 20.25 -6.32 12.59
C ILE A 16 18.93 -6.25 11.80
N TYR A 17 17.84 -5.73 12.38
CA TYR A 17 16.60 -5.54 11.66
C TYR A 17 16.06 -4.13 11.91
N PRO A 18 15.95 -3.27 10.89
CA PRO A 18 15.09 -2.10 11.03
C PRO A 18 13.69 -2.63 11.39
N HIS A 19 13.11 -2.10 12.47
CA HIS A 19 11.77 -2.43 12.91
C HIS A 19 10.74 -1.82 11.93
N THR A 20 10.76 -2.24 10.66
CA THR A 20 9.67 -1.94 9.73
C THR A 20 8.44 -2.67 10.25
N GLN A 21 7.70 -1.99 11.13
CA GLN A 21 6.39 -2.42 11.53
C GLN A 21 5.49 -2.29 10.31
N PHE A 22 5.18 -3.42 9.70
CA PHE A 22 4.14 -3.50 8.69
C PHE A 22 2.80 -3.59 9.42
N THR A 23 1.88 -2.71 9.07
CA THR A 23 0.49 -2.81 9.50
C THR A 23 -0.30 -3.34 8.32
N ASP A 24 -0.73 -4.58 8.41
CA ASP A 24 -1.68 -5.14 7.47
C ASP A 24 -3.09 -4.69 7.82
N THR A 25 -3.83 -4.29 6.80
CA THR A 25 -5.23 -3.90 6.92
C THR A 25 -6.01 -4.65 5.87
N ASP A 26 -7.02 -5.39 6.32
CA ASP A 26 -8.01 -6.00 5.45
C ASP A 26 -8.99 -4.91 5.00
N LEU A 27 -8.79 -4.41 3.77
CA LEU A 27 -9.60 -3.35 3.19
C LEU A 27 -11.07 -3.76 3.05
N GLU A 28 -11.35 -5.04 2.80
CA GLU A 28 -12.72 -5.55 2.67
C GLU A 28 -13.50 -5.43 3.99
N ARG A 29 -12.79 -5.42 5.13
CA ARG A 29 -13.40 -5.27 6.46
C ARG A 29 -13.60 -3.83 6.90
N GLN A 30 -12.93 -2.85 6.31
CA GLN A 30 -12.86 -1.49 6.87
C GLN A 30 -13.81 -0.46 6.24
N ALA A 31 -14.20 -0.66 4.98
CA ALA A 31 -15.13 0.22 4.26
C ALA A 31 -15.53 -0.46 2.95
N PRO A 32 -16.59 0.00 2.26
CA PRO A 32 -16.91 -0.51 0.93
C PRO A 32 -15.91 0.02 -0.10
N PHE A 33 -14.68 -0.47 -0.07
CA PHE A 33 -13.75 -0.24 -1.17
C PHE A 33 -14.18 -1.09 -2.37
N GLY A 34 -14.15 -0.50 -3.56
CA GLY A 34 -14.16 -1.28 -4.79
C GLY A 34 -12.78 -1.89 -5.01
N VAL A 35 -12.71 -3.21 -5.15
CA VAL A 35 -11.45 -3.91 -5.45
C VAL A 35 -11.62 -4.67 -6.76
N ILE A 36 -10.73 -4.41 -7.71
CA ILE A 36 -10.71 -5.11 -9.01
C ILE A 36 -9.33 -5.75 -9.16
N ASN A 37 -9.29 -7.07 -9.11
CA ASN A 37 -8.04 -7.81 -9.29
C ASN A 37 -7.70 -7.86 -10.78
N ILE A 38 -6.48 -7.45 -11.13
CA ILE A 38 -5.94 -7.54 -12.49
C ILE A 38 -5.22 -8.88 -12.63
N ASP A 39 -4.35 -9.17 -11.67
CA ASP A 39 -3.64 -10.43 -11.52
C ASP A 39 -3.33 -10.69 -10.02
N PHE A 40 -2.42 -11.62 -9.72
CA PHE A 40 -2.04 -11.95 -8.35
C PHE A 40 -1.29 -10.83 -7.60
N THR A 41 -0.61 -9.94 -8.33
CA THR A 41 0.26 -8.90 -7.76
C THR A 41 -0.30 -7.48 -7.98
N HIS A 42 -1.27 -7.30 -8.86
CA HIS A 42 -1.85 -6.01 -9.21
C HIS A 42 -3.36 -6.01 -8.99
N ARG A 43 -3.84 -4.95 -8.32
CA ARG A 43 -5.27 -4.70 -8.16
C ARG A 43 -5.57 -3.21 -8.12
N TYR A 44 -6.70 -2.82 -8.70
CA TYR A 44 -7.24 -1.49 -8.48
C TYR A 44 -8.01 -1.44 -7.16
N ILE A 45 -7.87 -0.32 -6.46
CA ILE A 45 -8.58 0.01 -5.23
C ILE A 45 -9.31 1.32 -5.47
N ILE A 46 -10.60 1.35 -5.22
CA ILE A 46 -11.51 2.47 -5.45
C ILE A 46 -12.11 2.83 -4.10
N ASP A 47 -11.81 4.02 -3.60
CA ASP A 47 -12.36 4.53 -2.33
C ASP A 47 -13.50 5.51 -2.62
N PRO A 48 -14.78 5.10 -2.45
CA PRO A 48 -15.91 5.99 -2.70
C PRO A 48 -16.04 7.12 -1.66
N ARG A 49 -15.36 7.01 -0.50
CA ARG A 49 -15.45 8.04 0.56
C ARG A 49 -14.61 9.26 0.23
N THR A 50 -13.52 9.05 -0.49
CA THR A 50 -12.56 10.09 -0.88
C THR A 50 -12.56 10.32 -2.39
N GLU A 51 -13.42 9.63 -3.13
CA GLU A 51 -13.54 9.70 -4.59
C GLU A 51 -12.19 9.48 -5.30
N SER A 52 -11.38 8.57 -4.76
CA SER A 52 -10.01 8.32 -5.19
C SER A 52 -9.78 6.89 -5.68
N CYS A 53 -8.83 6.73 -6.59
CA CYS A 53 -8.52 5.45 -7.23
C CYS A 53 -7.02 5.19 -7.18
N PHE A 54 -6.65 3.96 -6.89
CA PHE A 54 -5.25 3.53 -6.75
C PHE A 54 -5.01 2.22 -7.50
N LEU A 55 -3.79 2.07 -8.01
CA LEU A 55 -3.22 0.79 -8.37
C LEU A 55 -2.33 0.33 -7.22
N ARG A 56 -2.69 -0.80 -6.60
CA ARG A 56 -1.81 -1.50 -5.68
C ARG A 56 -0.98 -2.52 -6.46
N THR A 57 0.32 -2.45 -6.30
CA THR A 57 1.29 -3.41 -6.83
C THR A 57 1.96 -4.12 -5.66
N SER A 58 2.21 -5.42 -5.80
CA SER A 58 2.97 -6.23 -4.85
C SER A 58 4.30 -6.62 -5.48
N ILE A 59 5.40 -6.27 -4.80
CA ILE A 59 6.78 -6.58 -5.21
C ILE A 59 7.46 -7.27 -4.02
N GLY A 60 7.56 -8.60 -4.06
CA GLY A 60 8.07 -9.40 -2.95
C GLY A 60 7.17 -9.29 -1.71
N GLU A 61 7.77 -8.99 -0.55
CA GLU A 61 7.05 -8.73 0.71
C GLU A 61 6.50 -7.29 0.80
N GLY A 62 6.88 -6.41 -0.15
CA GLY A 62 6.43 -5.02 -0.19
C GLY A 62 5.23 -4.80 -1.11
N GLY A 63 4.51 -3.71 -0.87
CA GLY A 63 3.50 -3.21 -1.79
C GLY A 63 3.65 -1.71 -2.01
N ALA A 64 3.35 -1.25 -3.22
CA ALA A 64 3.22 0.18 -3.53
C ALA A 64 1.79 0.50 -3.92
N MET A 65 1.29 1.66 -3.49
CA MET A 65 0.05 2.24 -4.00
C MET A 65 0.37 3.45 -4.87
N VAL A 66 -0.16 3.44 -6.09
CA VAL A 66 0.00 4.53 -7.05
C VAL A 66 -1.37 5.12 -7.30
N ALA A 67 -1.52 6.44 -7.12
CA ALA A 67 -2.76 7.12 -7.49
C ALA A 67 -2.99 7.03 -9.00
N VAL A 68 -4.22 6.71 -9.41
CA VAL A 68 -4.61 6.66 -10.82
C VAL A 68 -5.85 7.52 -11.06
N PRO A 69 -5.98 8.19 -12.21
CA PRO A 69 -7.18 8.96 -12.50
C PRO A 69 -8.43 8.09 -12.58
N CYS A 70 -9.42 8.35 -11.72
CA CYS A 70 -10.68 7.62 -11.72
C CYS A 70 -11.44 7.73 -13.06
N ALA A 71 -11.35 8.88 -13.75
CA ALA A 71 -11.91 9.06 -15.09
C ALA A 71 -11.34 8.05 -16.10
N LYS A 72 -10.01 7.87 -16.10
CA LYS A 72 -9.35 6.89 -16.96
C LYS A 72 -9.74 5.46 -16.58
N LEU A 73 -9.86 5.17 -15.30
CA LEU A 73 -10.24 3.84 -14.82
C LEU A 73 -11.67 3.50 -15.24
N LYS A 74 -12.65 4.37 -14.95
CA LYS A 74 -14.07 4.21 -15.34
C LYS A 74 -14.25 4.03 -16.84
N LYS A 75 -13.44 4.72 -17.66
CA LYS A 75 -13.52 4.66 -19.14
C LYS A 75 -12.96 3.37 -19.72
N ASN A 76 -11.87 2.84 -19.15
CA ASN A 76 -11.10 1.75 -19.77
C ASN A 76 -11.29 0.39 -19.08
N VAL A 77 -11.80 0.36 -17.84
CA VAL A 77 -12.04 -0.85 -17.06
C VAL A 77 -13.55 -0.94 -16.79
N PRO A 78 -14.31 -1.76 -17.54
CA PRO A 78 -15.76 -1.84 -17.43
C PRO A 78 -16.26 -2.14 -16.01
N GLU A 79 -15.55 -2.97 -15.27
CA GLU A 79 -15.87 -3.36 -13.89
C GLU A 79 -15.80 -2.15 -12.94
N ALA A 80 -14.96 -1.15 -13.25
CA ALA A 80 -14.81 0.04 -12.43
C ALA A 80 -16.05 0.94 -12.46
N ALA A 81 -16.87 0.88 -13.51
CA ALA A 81 -18.10 1.67 -13.60
C ALA A 81 -19.12 1.32 -12.51
N ALA A 82 -19.11 0.09 -11.99
CA ALA A 82 -19.98 -0.32 -10.89
C ALA A 82 -19.59 0.30 -9.54
N PHE A 83 -18.31 0.66 -9.38
CA PHE A 83 -17.78 1.24 -8.14
C PHE A 83 -17.66 2.77 -8.21
N ILE A 84 -17.42 3.32 -9.41
CA ILE A 84 -17.25 4.76 -9.65
C ILE A 84 -18.59 5.37 -10.06
N THR A 85 -19.47 5.54 -9.07
CA THR A 85 -20.84 6.07 -9.26
C THR A 85 -20.91 7.59 -9.29
N TRP A 86 -19.80 8.28 -8.97
CA TRP A 86 -19.66 9.73 -9.05
C TRP A 86 -19.11 10.19 -10.41
N GLU A 87 -19.09 11.51 -10.62
CA GLU A 87 -18.46 12.13 -11.78
C GLU A 87 -16.97 12.41 -11.46
N PRO A 88 -16.03 11.69 -12.08
CA PRO A 88 -14.62 11.82 -11.70
C PRO A 88 -14.06 13.17 -12.13
N SER A 89 -13.38 13.86 -11.22
CA SER A 89 -12.59 15.04 -11.57
C SER A 89 -11.38 14.63 -12.42
N ASP A 90 -11.14 15.35 -13.52
CA ASP A 90 -9.96 15.17 -14.38
C ASP A 90 -8.64 15.60 -13.71
N ALA A 91 -8.68 16.07 -12.46
CA ALA A 91 -7.57 16.73 -11.78
C ALA A 91 -6.37 15.84 -11.40
N ALA A 92 -6.41 14.52 -11.60
CA ALA A 92 -5.30 13.61 -11.25
C ALA A 92 -4.13 13.60 -12.27
N ALA A 93 -3.84 14.74 -12.90
CA ALA A 93 -2.74 14.94 -13.84
C ALA A 93 -1.83 16.10 -13.40
N GLN A 94 -1.42 16.13 -12.13
CA GLN A 94 -0.39 17.02 -11.61
C GLN A 94 0.64 16.23 -10.81
#